data_AF-M1BNA2-F1
#
_entry.id   AF-M1BNA2-F1
#
_cell.length_a   1.000
_cell.length_b   1.000
_cell.length_c   1.000
_cell.angle_alpha   90.00
_cell.angle_beta   90.00
_cell.angle_gamma   90.00
#
_symmetry.space_group_name_H-M   'P 1'
#
loop_
_entity.id
_entity.type
_entity.pdbx_description
1 polymer ?
#
loop_
_entity_poly.entity_id
_entity_poly.type
_entity_poly.pdbx_seq_one_letter_code
_entity_poly.pdbx_strand_id
1 'polypeptide(L)'
;MPKLTNIANQTNASPNAQAILPMDSDGGIFYQAIGGPIGQLLQQNAQALDQLSANFGAACKIQENINLLLQTQSNIFNVVNKYD
;
A
#
# COMPACT_ATOMS: atom_id res chain seq x y z
N MET A 1 -18.29 -15.45 -0.37
CA MET A 1 -18.61 -14.18 -1.07
C MET A 1 -19.35 -13.29 -0.09
N PRO A 2 -18.87 -12.09 0.25
CA PRO A 2 -19.73 -11.08 0.84
C PRO A 2 -20.36 -10.22 -0.25
N LYS A 3 -21.57 -9.77 0.07
CA LYS A 3 -22.62 -9.22 -0.79
C LYS A 3 -22.33 -7.76 -1.16
N LEU A 4 -22.39 -7.43 -2.46
CA LEU A 4 -22.51 -6.05 -2.91
C LEU A 4 -23.90 -5.53 -2.53
N THR A 5 -23.96 -4.49 -1.70
CA THR A 5 -25.19 -3.73 -1.47
C THR A 5 -25.27 -2.60 -2.48
N ASN A 6 -26.09 -2.81 -3.51
CA ASN A 6 -26.58 -1.76 -4.40
C ASN A 6 -27.53 -0.86 -3.61
N ILE A 7 -27.29 0.45 -3.64
CA ILE A 7 -28.30 1.46 -3.31
C ILE A 7 -28.49 2.29 -4.58
N ALA A 8 -29.60 2.04 -5.27
CA ALA A 8 -30.09 2.91 -6.33
C ALA A 8 -31.03 3.98 -5.73
N ASN A 9 -30.98 5.15 -6.35
CA ASN A 9 -31.89 6.30 -6.28
C ASN A 9 -31.49 7.42 -5.30
N GLN A 10 -30.94 8.51 -5.86
CA GLN A 10 -31.73 9.74 -6.09
C GLN A 10 -30.95 10.77 -6.94
N THR A 11 -31.51 11.01 -8.12
CA THR A 11 -31.60 12.22 -8.95
C THR A 11 -30.92 13.51 -8.45
N ASN A 12 -29.97 14.02 -9.27
CA ASN A 12 -29.51 15.42 -9.38
C ASN A 12 -28.92 16.13 -8.14
N ALA A 13 -27.61 16.00 -7.91
CA ALA A 13 -26.84 16.99 -7.14
C ALA A 13 -25.35 17.02 -7.56
N SER A 14 -24.92 18.19 -8.07
CA SER A 14 -23.57 18.78 -8.15
C SER A 14 -22.35 17.95 -8.65
N PRO A 15 -21.54 18.48 -9.60
CA PRO A 15 -20.30 17.86 -10.07
C PRO A 15 -19.14 18.04 -9.08
N ASN A 16 -19.35 17.63 -7.83
CA ASN A 16 -18.26 17.41 -6.88
C ASN A 16 -18.33 15.94 -6.46
N ALA A 17 -17.96 15.07 -7.40
CA ALA A 17 -17.47 13.76 -7.03
C ALA A 17 -16.17 13.98 -6.26
N GLN A 18 -16.27 14.24 -4.96
CA GLN A 18 -15.14 14.03 -4.07
C GLN A 18 -14.74 12.58 -4.27
N ALA A 19 -13.59 12.37 -4.90
CA ALA A 19 -13.00 11.06 -5.03
C ALA A 19 -12.90 10.52 -3.59
N ILE A 20 -13.77 9.57 -3.25
CA ILE A 20 -13.69 8.86 -1.99
C ILE A 20 -12.42 8.04 -2.12
N LEU A 21 -11.30 8.60 -1.66
CA LEU A 21 -10.05 7.87 -1.58
C LEU A 21 -10.33 6.67 -0.70
N PRO A 22 -10.03 5.45 -1.15
CA PRO A 22 -10.23 4.30 -0.31
C PRO A 22 -9.27 4.51 0.89
N MET A 23 -9.84 4.47 2.08
CA MET A 23 -9.17 4.73 3.35
C MET A 23 -9.05 3.38 4.06
N ASP A 24 -7.88 3.10 4.63
CA ASP A 24 -7.70 1.91 5.45
C ASP A 24 -8.57 1.99 6.73
N SER A 25 -8.74 0.84 7.38
CA SER A 25 -9.57 0.74 8.60
C SER A 25 -9.09 1.64 9.74
N ASP A 26 -7.87 2.16 9.67
CA ASP A 26 -7.21 2.95 10.71
C ASP A 26 -7.09 4.44 10.32
N GLY A 27 -7.73 4.86 9.23
CA GLY A 27 -7.74 6.24 8.77
C GLY A 27 -6.52 6.67 7.94
N GLY A 28 -5.73 5.72 7.45
CA GLY A 28 -4.66 5.94 6.47
C GLY A 28 -5.14 5.84 5.02
N ILE A 29 -4.31 6.32 4.10
CA ILE A 29 -4.57 6.27 2.66
C ILE A 29 -4.01 4.95 2.12
N PHE A 30 -4.80 4.15 1.40
CA PHE A 30 -4.27 2.92 0.81
C PHE A 30 -3.15 3.23 -0.21
N TYR A 31 -2.15 2.36 -0.29
CA TYR A 31 -1.10 2.44 -1.32
C TYR A 31 -1.69 2.46 -2.75
N GLN A 32 -2.81 1.77 -2.97
CA GLN A 32 -3.52 1.80 -4.26
C GLN A 32 -4.09 3.19 -4.59
N ALA A 33 -4.41 4.00 -3.57
CA ALA A 33 -4.91 5.36 -3.77
C ALA A 33 -3.81 6.37 -4.13
N ILE A 34 -2.55 6.12 -3.72
CA ILE A 34 -1.38 6.85 -4.21
C ILE A 34 -1.17 6.57 -5.69
N GLY A 35 -1.33 5.29 -6.09
CA GLY A 35 -1.24 4.86 -7.48
C GLY A 35 0.17 5.01 -8.07
N GLY A 36 0.31 4.62 -9.34
CA GLY A 36 1.55 4.76 -10.09
C GLY A 36 2.75 3.98 -9.50
N PRO A 37 3.97 4.22 -10.03
CA PRO A 37 5.18 3.52 -9.61
C PRO A 37 5.51 3.71 -8.12
N ILE A 38 5.18 4.87 -7.54
CA ILE A 38 5.44 5.14 -6.13
C ILE A 38 4.50 4.36 -5.22
N GLY A 39 3.20 4.32 -5.53
CA GLY A 39 2.26 3.49 -4.79
C GLY A 39 2.68 2.01 -4.79
N GLN A 40 3.21 1.50 -5.91
CA GLN A 40 3.73 0.15 -6.00
C GLN A 40 4.97 -0.07 -5.10
N LEU A 41 5.94 0.83 -5.13
CA LEU A 41 7.15 0.73 -4.29
C LEU A 41 6.81 0.81 -2.79
N LEU A 42 5.86 1.66 -2.39
CA LEU A 42 5.40 1.76 -1.02
C LEU A 42 4.67 0.49 -0.56
N GLN A 43 3.82 -0.09 -1.42
CA GLN A 43 3.18 -1.36 -1.14
C GLN A 43 4.19 -2.50 -0.98
N GLN A 44 5.22 -2.55 -1.83
CA GLN A 44 6.29 -3.54 -1.72
C GLN A 44 7.08 -3.41 -0.41
N ASN A 45 7.35 -2.17 0.04
CA ASN A 45 8.00 -1.95 1.34
C ASN A 45 7.16 -2.44 2.50
N ALA A 46 5.85 -2.17 2.50
CA ALA A 46 4.96 -2.67 3.55
C ALA A 46 5.01 -4.20 3.65
N GLN A 47 4.89 -4.88 2.51
CA GLN A 47 4.96 -6.34 2.45
C GLN A 47 6.33 -6.89 2.90
N ALA A 48 7.42 -6.25 2.49
CA ALA A 48 8.76 -6.68 2.87
C ALA A 48 9.01 -6.51 4.39
N LEU A 49 8.50 -5.43 4.98
CA LEU A 49 8.61 -5.16 6.42
C LEU A 49 7.73 -6.11 7.24
N ASP A 50 6.53 -6.44 6.77
CA ASP A 50 5.67 -7.46 7.40
C ASP A 50 6.35 -8.83 7.40
N GLN A 51 6.97 -9.22 6.27
CA GLN A 51 7.72 -10.48 6.17
C GLN A 51 8.95 -10.48 7.09
N LEU A 52 9.67 -9.35 7.15
CA LEU A 52 10.83 -9.20 8.03
C LEU A 52 10.43 -9.32 9.51
N SER A 53 9.30 -8.72 9.89
CA SER A 53 8.72 -8.85 11.23
C SER A 53 8.36 -10.30 11.56
N ALA A 54 7.67 -10.99 10.64
CA ALA A 54 7.34 -12.41 10.80
C ALA A 54 8.59 -13.31 10.92
N ASN A 55 9.66 -12.98 10.18
CA ASN A 55 10.90 -13.73 10.19
C ASN A 55 11.66 -13.63 11.52
N PHE A 56 11.45 -12.59 12.33
CA PHE A 56 12.03 -12.55 13.69
C PHE A 56 11.40 -13.56 14.65
N GLY A 57 10.15 -13.97 14.39
CA GLY A 57 9.49 -15.05 15.14
C GLY A 57 9.89 -16.46 14.68
N ALA A 58 10.61 -16.58 13.56
CA ALA A 58 11.01 -17.85 12.96
C ALA A 58 12.53 -18.09 13.13
N ALA A 59 12.92 -19.34 13.37
CA ALA A 59 14.34 -19.68 13.47
C ALA A 59 15.03 -19.57 12.09
N CYS A 60 16.15 -18.83 12.06
CA CYS A 60 17.15 -18.85 10.99
C CYS A 60 16.73 -18.31 9.60
N LYS A 61 16.12 -17.12 9.55
CA LYS A 61 15.75 -16.40 8.30
C LYS A 61 16.68 -15.23 7.93
N ILE A 62 17.92 -15.24 8.40
CA ILE A 62 18.85 -14.09 8.29
C ILE A 62 19.10 -13.68 6.83
N GLN A 63 19.36 -14.64 5.93
CA GLN A 63 19.60 -14.34 4.51
C GLN A 63 18.38 -13.70 3.83
N GLU A 64 17.19 -14.16 4.20
CA GLU A 64 15.93 -13.61 3.71
C GLU A 64 15.76 -12.17 4.21
N ASN A 65 16.02 -11.92 5.50
CA ASN A 65 15.96 -10.57 6.09
C ASN A 65 16.95 -9.60 5.43
N ILE A 66 18.17 -10.05 5.08
CA ILE A 66 19.14 -9.23 4.35
C ILE A 66 18.58 -8.83 2.98
N ASN A 67 17.98 -9.77 2.25
CA ASN A 67 17.40 -9.49 0.93
C ASN A 67 16.22 -8.51 1.04
N LEU A 68 15.33 -8.70 2.02
CA LEU A 68 14.19 -7.82 2.28
C LEU A 68 14.64 -6.40 2.65
N LEU A 69 15.71 -6.27 3.44
CA LEU A 69 16.29 -4.97 3.79
C LEU A 69 16.89 -4.26 2.58
N LEU A 70 17.64 -4.96 1.73
CA LEU A 70 18.20 -4.39 0.50
C LEU A 70 17.11 -3.96 -0.48
N GLN A 71 16.05 -4.75 -0.62
CA GLN A 71 14.89 -4.38 -1.43
C GLN A 71 14.23 -3.10 -0.89
N THR A 72 13.96 -3.06 0.41
CA THR A 72 13.34 -1.89 1.07
C THR A 72 14.19 -0.63 0.88
N GLN A 73 15.52 -0.75 1.04
CA GLN A 73 16.45 0.35 0.79
C GLN A 73 16.37 0.83 -0.67
N SER A 74 16.41 -0.08 -1.65
CA SER A 74 16.33 0.27 -3.07
C SER A 74 15.02 0.97 -3.41
N ASN A 75 13.91 0.47 -2.87
CA ASN A 75 12.59 1.08 -3.05
C ASN A 75 12.53 2.49 -2.45
N ILE A 76 13.05 2.70 -1.23
CA ILE A 76 13.13 4.04 -0.62
C ILE A 76 13.99 4.96 -1.49
N PHE A 77 15.14 4.50 -1.96
CA PHE A 77 15.99 5.27 -2.86
C PHE A 77 15.24 5.68 -4.12
N ASN A 78 14.48 4.76 -4.73
CA ASN A 78 13.68 5.07 -5.91
C ASN A 78 12.52 6.03 -5.61
N VAL A 79 11.85 5.91 -4.47
CA VAL A 79 10.78 6.85 -4.07
C VAL A 79 11.32 8.26 -3.85
N VAL A 80 12.47 8.37 -3.18
CA VAL A 80 13.07 9.67 -2.84
C VAL A 80 13.74 10.33 -4.04
N ASN A 81 14.36 9.56 -4.93
CA ASN A 81 15.17 10.09 -6.03
C ASN A 81 14.53 9.99 -7.41
N LYS A 82 13.37 9.34 -7.57
CA LYS A 82 12.58 9.44 -8.82
C LYS A 82 11.41 10.39 -8.65
N TYR A 83 11.76 11.66 -8.65
CA TYR A 83 11.03 12.75 -9.29
C TYR A 83 12.08 13.77 -9.76
N ASP A 84 12.59 13.52 -10.97
CA ASP A 84 12.93 14.60 -11.91
C ASP A 84 11.69 14.86 -12.78
#